data_AF-A0A7H8KTS9-F1
#
_entry.id   AF-A0A7H8KTS9-F1
#
_cell.length_a   1.000
_cell.length_b   1.000
_cell.length_c   1.000
_cell.angle_alpha   90.00
_cell.angle_beta   90.00
_cell.angle_gamma   90.00
#
_symmetry.space_group_name_H-M   'P 1'
#
loop_
_entity.id
_entity.type
_entity.pdbx_description
1 polymer ?
#
loop_
_entity_poly.entity_id
_entity_poly.type
_entity_poly.pdbx_seq_one_letter_code
_entity_poly.pdbx_strand_id
1 'polypeptide(L)'
;MGDRANFVLLDGNRAVHGPYVDKYGAVGLDLALLAGPARTVERIRALGPGGYWLDDVFCQGAVLVDLPRRVLLFFAWEGPSTDPRLRAAVFALLREAWPGWEVRWCLDGNADLLRYLGRDPETVRDRDVRPVVAPPLSAEWEVAAEESALVVVTVGPSRSRSRSSSRCHLLADIGDHPATEGPALLQRLDGATDFSHREVAADAGLHLDPERRTLGWWTLTNLPDPDAVPARWPGWTVHRWDDDPARHLAAVPGLFALPEVDPGAARAAVLRAAENDNARRAGRS
;
A
#
# COMPACT_ATOMS: atom_id res chain seq x y z
N MET A 1 -13.63 -14.64 -3.99
CA MET A 1 -12.64 -14.01 -4.90
C MET A 1 -11.34 -14.80 -4.77
N GLY A 2 -10.43 -14.75 -5.75
CA GLY A 2 -9.14 -15.44 -5.64
C GLY A 2 -8.04 -14.42 -5.34
N ASP A 3 -7.23 -14.69 -4.33
CA ASP A 3 -6.18 -13.81 -3.82
C ASP A 3 -4.90 -13.97 -4.64
N ARG A 4 -4.97 -13.38 -5.84
CA ARG A 4 -4.03 -13.65 -6.92
C ARG A 4 -2.79 -12.79 -6.81
N ALA A 5 -1.64 -13.40 -7.04
CA ALA A 5 -0.36 -12.69 -7.11
C ALA A 5 0.44 -13.07 -8.36
N ASN A 6 1.21 -12.11 -8.88
CA ASN A 6 2.21 -12.33 -9.92
C ASN A 6 3.56 -12.68 -9.30
N PHE A 7 4.22 -13.73 -9.78
CA PHE A 7 5.62 -14.03 -9.40
C PHE A 7 6.54 -13.91 -10.62
N VAL A 8 7.76 -13.42 -10.43
CA VAL A 8 8.77 -13.31 -11.48
C VAL A 8 10.13 -13.71 -10.93
N LEU A 9 10.88 -14.50 -11.70
CA LEU A 9 12.26 -14.87 -11.39
C LEU A 9 13.19 -14.52 -12.55
N LEU A 10 14.19 -13.68 -12.28
CA LEU A 10 15.28 -13.39 -13.20
C LEU A 10 16.51 -14.20 -12.79
N ASP A 11 16.93 -15.10 -13.68
CA ASP A 11 18.10 -15.95 -13.55
C ASP A 11 19.00 -15.71 -14.78
N GLY A 12 19.85 -14.68 -14.68
CA GLY A 12 20.65 -14.16 -15.80
C GLY A 12 19.98 -13.05 -16.61
N ASN A 13 20.26 -12.96 -17.91
CA ASN A 13 19.84 -11.84 -18.78
C ASN A 13 18.41 -11.96 -19.36
N ARG A 14 17.61 -12.92 -18.89
CA ARG A 14 16.19 -13.06 -19.29
C ARG A 14 15.34 -13.32 -18.05
N ALA A 15 14.09 -12.86 -18.10
CA ALA A 15 13.05 -13.47 -17.28
C ALA A 15 12.91 -14.91 -17.75
N VAL A 16 13.51 -15.84 -17.01
CA VAL A 16 13.46 -17.26 -17.35
C VAL A 16 12.02 -17.79 -17.14
N HIS A 17 11.22 -17.03 -16.41
CA HIS A 17 10.05 -17.46 -15.69
C HIS A 17 9.10 -16.24 -15.53
N GLY A 18 8.21 -16.01 -16.51
CA GLY A 18 7.26 -14.88 -16.59
C GLY A 18 6.22 -14.87 -15.46
N PRO A 19 5.19 -13.99 -15.48
CA PRO A 19 4.24 -13.89 -14.37
C PRO A 19 3.54 -15.24 -14.10
N TYR A 20 3.74 -15.78 -12.90
CA TYR A 20 2.98 -16.91 -12.37
C TYR A 20 1.77 -16.38 -11.61
N VAL A 21 0.60 -16.97 -11.83
CA VAL A 21 -0.61 -16.64 -11.09
C VAL A 21 -0.91 -17.76 -10.11
N ASP A 22 -0.79 -17.48 -8.81
CA ASP A 22 -1.28 -18.35 -7.73
C ASP A 22 -2.59 -17.77 -7.20
N LYS A 23 -3.67 -18.57 -7.24
CA LYS A 23 -5.03 -18.17 -6.81
C LYS A 23 -5.12 -17.81 -5.33
N TYR A 24 -4.14 -18.19 -4.52
CA TYR A 24 -4.02 -17.82 -3.10
C TYR A 24 -2.63 -17.26 -2.79
N GLY A 25 -1.93 -16.76 -3.81
CA GLY A 25 -0.55 -16.33 -3.74
C GLY A 25 -0.35 -15.03 -2.97
N ALA A 26 -1.37 -14.16 -2.95
CA ALA A 26 -1.31 -12.87 -2.27
C ALA A 26 -1.45 -13.00 -0.75
N VAL A 27 -2.27 -13.93 -0.25
CA VAL A 27 -2.47 -14.13 1.19
C VAL A 27 -1.15 -14.52 1.85
N GLY A 28 -0.71 -13.73 2.83
CA GLY A 28 0.53 -13.96 3.58
C GLY A 28 1.79 -13.95 2.71
N LEU A 29 1.76 -13.26 1.56
CA LEU A 29 2.89 -13.16 0.64
C LEU A 29 4.13 -12.57 1.33
N ASP A 30 3.92 -11.47 2.04
CA ASP A 30 4.94 -10.77 2.83
C ASP A 30 5.56 -11.66 3.93
N LEU A 31 4.74 -12.47 4.60
CA LEU A 31 5.19 -13.45 5.58
C LEU A 31 5.97 -14.60 4.93
N ALA A 32 5.52 -15.09 3.76
CA ALA A 32 6.21 -16.16 3.04
C ALA A 32 7.63 -15.75 2.59
N LEU A 33 7.85 -14.45 2.31
CA LEU A 33 9.17 -13.92 1.97
C LEU A 33 10.15 -13.99 3.15
N LEU A 34 9.70 -14.13 4.40
CA LEU A 34 10.57 -14.31 5.57
C LEU A 34 11.35 -15.63 5.55
N ALA A 35 10.96 -16.59 4.69
CA ALA A 35 11.72 -17.82 4.46
C ALA A 35 13.05 -17.60 3.72
N GLY A 36 13.27 -16.39 3.19
CA GLY A 36 14.51 -15.98 2.53
C GLY A 36 14.64 -16.45 1.07
N PRO A 37 15.73 -16.04 0.39
CA PRO A 37 15.87 -16.15 -1.07
C PRO A 37 15.79 -17.58 -1.59
N ALA A 38 16.43 -18.54 -0.91
CA ALA A 38 16.48 -19.93 -1.38
C ALA A 38 15.09 -20.57 -1.45
N ARG A 39 14.29 -20.39 -0.38
CA ARG A 39 12.93 -20.94 -0.30
C ARG A 39 11.96 -20.21 -1.21
N THR A 40 12.09 -18.88 -1.34
CA THR A 40 11.27 -18.11 -2.29
C THR A 40 11.56 -18.53 -3.73
N VAL A 41 12.82 -18.71 -4.12
CA VAL A 41 13.19 -19.16 -5.47
C VAL A 41 12.69 -20.58 -5.74
N GLU A 42 12.84 -21.50 -4.77
CA GLU A 42 12.31 -22.86 -4.86
C GLU A 42 10.79 -22.84 -5.10
N ARG A 43 10.05 -22.03 -4.34
CA ARG A 43 8.60 -21.85 -4.50
C ARG A 43 8.25 -21.31 -5.88
N ILE A 44 8.89 -20.23 -6.34
CA ILE A 44 8.59 -19.63 -7.65
C ILE A 44 8.84 -20.64 -8.77
N ARG A 45 9.94 -21.41 -8.71
CA ARG A 45 10.23 -22.47 -9.68
C ARG A 45 9.18 -23.58 -9.68
N ALA A 46 8.63 -23.91 -8.50
CA ALA A 46 7.60 -24.94 -8.36
C ALA A 46 6.23 -24.55 -8.93
N LEU A 47 5.94 -23.25 -9.12
CA LEU A 47 4.66 -22.80 -9.68
C LEU A 47 4.44 -23.25 -11.13
N GLY A 48 5.51 -23.56 -11.89
CA GLY A 48 5.44 -24.02 -13.29
C GLY A 48 4.99 -22.90 -14.26
N PRO A 49 5.51 -22.80 -15.50
CA PRO A 49 5.42 -21.58 -16.32
C PRO A 49 4.00 -20.99 -16.40
N GLY A 50 3.85 -19.75 -15.91
CA GLY A 50 2.60 -19.00 -15.98
C GLY A 50 2.37 -18.33 -17.34
N GLY A 51 1.11 -17.93 -17.58
CA GLY A 51 0.66 -17.46 -18.90
C GLY A 51 0.69 -15.94 -19.09
N TYR A 52 0.00 -15.19 -18.23
CA TYR A 52 -0.31 -13.77 -18.45
C TYR A 52 -0.12 -12.93 -17.17
N TRP A 53 0.13 -11.63 -17.36
CA TRP A 53 0.17 -10.67 -16.26
C TRP A 53 -1.25 -10.37 -15.79
N LEU A 54 -1.48 -10.43 -14.48
CA LEU A 54 -2.68 -9.83 -13.90
C LEU A 54 -2.63 -8.31 -14.04
N ASP A 55 -3.78 -7.71 -14.33
CA ASP A 55 -3.95 -6.25 -14.24
C ASP A 55 -3.97 -5.77 -12.79
N ASP A 56 -4.01 -4.45 -12.62
CA ASP A 56 -3.99 -3.79 -11.32
C ASP A 56 -5.27 -3.98 -10.49
N VAL A 57 -6.33 -4.56 -11.04
CA VAL A 57 -7.58 -4.86 -10.31
C VAL A 57 -7.57 -6.27 -9.75
N PHE A 58 -7.08 -7.24 -10.53
CA PHE A 58 -7.07 -8.64 -10.13
C PHE A 58 -5.80 -9.07 -9.41
N CYS A 59 -4.73 -8.27 -9.47
CA CYS A 59 -3.48 -8.54 -8.77
C CYS A 59 -3.48 -7.95 -7.37
N GLN A 60 -3.48 -8.82 -6.36
CA GLN A 60 -3.50 -8.42 -4.95
C GLN A 60 -2.12 -8.53 -4.28
N GLY A 61 -1.10 -8.93 -5.03
CA GLY A 61 0.29 -8.90 -4.61
C GLY A 61 1.21 -9.33 -5.73
N ALA A 62 2.49 -9.03 -5.63
CA ALA A 62 3.47 -9.57 -6.55
C ALA A 62 4.86 -9.68 -5.93
N VAL A 63 5.69 -10.54 -6.52
CA VAL A 63 7.09 -10.70 -6.17
C VAL A 63 7.93 -10.79 -7.44
N LEU A 64 9.02 -10.03 -7.49
CA LEU A 64 10.09 -10.22 -8.46
C LEU A 64 11.40 -10.46 -7.73
N VAL A 65 12.09 -11.54 -8.10
CA VAL A 65 13.42 -11.88 -7.60
C VAL A 65 14.43 -11.76 -8.75
N ASP A 66 15.34 -10.80 -8.66
CA ASP A 66 16.50 -10.67 -9.56
C ASP A 66 17.72 -11.31 -8.89
N LEU A 67 18.05 -12.56 -9.30
CA LEU A 67 19.19 -13.30 -8.74
C LEU A 67 20.54 -12.62 -9.05
N PRO A 68 20.83 -12.21 -10.30
CA PRO A 68 22.08 -11.52 -10.61
C PRO A 68 22.30 -10.24 -9.80
N ARG A 69 21.28 -9.38 -9.66
CA ARG A 69 21.39 -8.09 -8.99
C ARG A 69 21.11 -8.16 -7.50
N ARG A 70 20.63 -9.30 -6.99
CA ARG A 70 20.16 -9.49 -5.62
C ARG A 70 19.10 -8.45 -5.24
N VAL A 71 18.07 -8.33 -6.08
CA VAL A 71 16.94 -7.41 -5.84
C VAL A 71 15.67 -8.23 -5.59
N LEU A 72 14.97 -7.89 -4.51
CA LEU A 72 13.61 -8.32 -4.22
C LEU A 72 12.68 -7.12 -4.37
N LEU A 73 11.76 -7.19 -5.33
CA LEU A 73 10.64 -6.26 -5.44
C LEU A 73 9.37 -6.97 -5.01
N PHE A 74 8.53 -6.31 -4.22
CA PHE A 74 7.23 -6.87 -3.87
C PHE A 74 6.20 -5.80 -3.52
N PHE A 75 4.93 -6.17 -3.65
CA PHE A 75 3.82 -5.49 -3.01
C PHE A 75 2.79 -6.51 -2.54
N ALA A 76 1.96 -6.11 -1.61
CA ALA A 76 0.80 -6.84 -1.14
C ALA A 76 -0.33 -5.83 -0.88
N TRP A 77 -1.56 -6.24 -1.12
CA TRP A 77 -2.74 -5.42 -0.80
C TRP A 77 -3.10 -5.54 0.68
N GLU A 78 -2.84 -6.69 1.28
CA GLU A 78 -3.12 -6.98 2.68
C GLU A 78 -1.91 -7.62 3.37
N GLY A 79 -1.94 -7.59 4.70
CA GLY A 79 -1.00 -8.30 5.56
C GLY A 79 -0.15 -7.36 6.43
N PRO A 80 0.76 -7.93 7.24
CA PRO A 80 1.60 -7.14 8.14
C PRO A 80 2.48 -6.08 7.46
N SER A 81 2.76 -6.23 6.16
CA SER A 81 3.51 -5.22 5.39
C SER A 81 2.70 -3.95 5.09
N THR A 82 1.38 -4.03 5.04
CA THR A 82 0.49 -2.87 4.82
C THR A 82 -0.03 -2.27 6.13
N ASP A 83 0.04 -3.01 7.24
CA ASP A 83 -0.36 -2.51 8.55
C ASP A 83 0.69 -1.49 9.11
N PRO A 84 0.31 -0.25 9.41
CA PRO A 84 1.22 0.79 9.93
C PRO A 84 1.93 0.39 11.23
N ARG A 85 1.35 -0.51 12.03
CA ARG A 85 1.89 -0.98 13.31
C ARG A 85 2.95 -2.06 13.11
N LEU A 86 2.86 -2.81 12.01
CA LEU A 86 3.71 -3.98 11.77
C LEU A 86 4.73 -3.75 10.65
N ARG A 87 4.48 -2.81 9.75
CA ARG A 87 5.29 -2.58 8.54
C ARG A 87 6.78 -2.43 8.85
N ALA A 88 7.15 -1.59 9.81
CA ALA A 88 8.56 -1.40 10.17
C ALA A 88 9.23 -2.70 10.61
N ALA A 89 8.53 -3.53 11.40
CA ALA A 89 9.02 -4.83 11.84
C ALA A 89 9.13 -5.85 10.69
N VAL A 90 8.16 -5.86 9.76
CA VAL A 90 8.22 -6.69 8.54
C VAL A 90 9.44 -6.35 7.70
N PHE A 91 9.68 -5.06 7.41
CA PHE A 91 10.84 -4.66 6.61
C PHE A 91 12.17 -4.93 7.32
N ALA A 92 12.22 -4.84 8.65
CA ALA A 92 13.41 -5.25 9.41
C ALA A 92 13.68 -6.75 9.27
N LEU A 93 12.64 -7.59 9.45
CA LEU A 93 12.73 -9.04 9.32
C LEU A 93 13.06 -9.48 7.88
N LEU A 94 12.50 -8.82 6.86
CA LEU A 94 12.83 -9.10 5.46
C LEU A 94 14.31 -8.83 5.16
N ARG A 95 14.87 -7.72 5.66
CA ARG A 95 16.31 -7.42 5.49
C ARG A 95 17.22 -8.46 6.15
N GLU A 96 16.79 -9.01 7.28
CA GLU A 96 17.49 -10.11 7.95
C GLU A 96 17.39 -11.43 7.16
N ALA A 97 16.20 -11.76 6.64
CA ALA A 97 15.95 -12.96 5.85
C ALA A 97 16.60 -12.92 4.45
N TRP A 98 16.89 -11.72 3.94
CA TRP A 98 17.48 -11.48 2.62
C TRP A 98 18.84 -10.75 2.73
N PRO A 99 19.86 -11.39 3.35
CA PRO A 99 21.13 -10.72 3.62
C PRO A 99 21.87 -10.37 2.34
N GLY A 100 22.27 -9.10 2.23
CA GLY A 100 22.98 -8.58 1.05
C GLY A 100 22.12 -8.44 -0.20
N TRP A 101 20.80 -8.48 -0.05
CA TRP A 101 19.84 -8.13 -1.09
C TRP A 101 19.30 -6.73 -0.88
N GLU A 102 18.89 -6.10 -1.97
CA GLU A 102 18.07 -4.91 -1.95
C GLU A 102 16.59 -5.29 -1.93
N VAL A 103 15.87 -4.88 -0.90
CA VAL A 103 14.44 -5.14 -0.72
C VAL A 103 13.68 -3.84 -0.96
N ARG A 104 12.76 -3.82 -1.95
CA ARG A 104 11.95 -2.64 -2.29
C ARG A 104 10.46 -2.97 -2.34
N TRP A 105 9.67 -2.04 -1.82
CA TRP A 105 8.22 -2.00 -2.02
C TRP A 105 7.88 -1.48 -3.41
N CYS A 106 6.81 -2.00 -4.01
CA CYS A 106 6.26 -1.53 -5.27
C CYS A 106 4.97 -0.74 -5.03
N LEU A 107 5.10 0.59 -4.95
CA LEU A 107 3.97 1.51 -4.78
C LEU A 107 2.96 1.39 -5.92
N ASP A 108 3.43 1.23 -7.16
CA ASP A 108 2.58 1.16 -8.34
C ASP A 108 2.33 -0.31 -8.78
N GLY A 109 2.38 -1.23 -7.80
CA GLY A 109 2.05 -2.63 -8.00
C GLY A 109 2.83 -3.28 -9.15
N ASN A 110 2.11 -3.89 -10.11
CA ASN A 110 2.70 -4.58 -11.25
C ASN A 110 3.46 -3.65 -12.21
N ALA A 111 3.03 -2.39 -12.32
CA ALA A 111 3.70 -1.45 -13.20
C ALA A 111 5.15 -1.18 -12.77
N ASP A 112 5.45 -1.22 -11.47
CA ASP A 112 6.83 -1.14 -10.97
C ASP A 112 7.68 -2.34 -11.43
N LEU A 113 7.10 -3.55 -11.39
CA LEU A 113 7.77 -4.77 -11.86
C LEU A 113 8.04 -4.67 -13.36
N LEU A 114 7.06 -4.25 -14.16
CA LEU A 114 7.24 -4.10 -15.60
C LEU A 114 8.27 -3.04 -15.96
N ARG A 115 8.27 -1.89 -15.27
CA ARG A 115 9.29 -0.85 -15.44
C ARG A 115 10.67 -1.38 -15.10
N TYR A 116 10.82 -2.16 -14.03
CA TYR A 116 12.08 -2.83 -13.69
C TYR A 116 12.56 -3.79 -14.80
N LEU A 117 11.61 -4.48 -15.45
CA LEU A 117 11.88 -5.39 -16.56
C LEU A 117 12.12 -4.67 -17.91
N GLY A 118 12.07 -3.33 -17.95
CA GLY A 118 12.16 -2.55 -19.18
C GLY A 118 10.96 -2.76 -20.13
N ARG A 119 9.79 -3.07 -19.57
CA ARG A 119 8.53 -3.28 -20.29
C ARG A 119 7.57 -2.13 -20.07
N ASP A 120 6.59 -2.02 -20.95
CA ASP A 120 5.54 -1.01 -20.88
C ASP A 120 4.57 -1.28 -19.71
N PRO A 121 4.51 -0.42 -18.68
CA PRO A 121 3.59 -0.56 -17.57
C PRO A 121 2.11 -0.43 -17.97
N GLU A 122 1.78 0.16 -19.13
CA GLU A 122 0.40 0.28 -19.58
C GLU A 122 -0.28 -1.08 -19.82
N THR A 123 0.50 -2.13 -20.01
CA THR A 123 -0.01 -3.48 -20.29
C THR A 123 -0.74 -4.16 -19.12
N VAL A 124 -0.63 -3.63 -17.90
CA VAL A 124 -1.35 -4.11 -16.70
C VAL A 124 -2.40 -3.12 -16.21
N ARG A 125 -2.59 -2.01 -16.91
CA ARG A 125 -3.60 -1.01 -16.55
C ARG A 125 -4.96 -1.42 -17.06
N ASP A 126 -5.92 -1.52 -16.15
CA ASP A 126 -7.32 -1.52 -16.53
C ASP A 126 -7.82 -0.06 -16.57
N ARG A 127 -8.06 0.44 -17.77
CA ARG A 127 -8.53 1.82 -18.01
C ARG A 127 -10.06 1.94 -18.00
N ASP A 128 -10.78 0.82 -17.97
CA ASP A 128 -12.24 0.79 -17.97
C ASP A 128 -12.81 0.75 -16.54
N VAL A 129 -11.96 0.51 -15.54
CA VAL A 129 -12.33 0.50 -14.13
C VAL A 129 -12.74 1.89 -13.67
N ARG A 130 -13.94 1.95 -13.08
CA ARG A 130 -14.46 3.16 -12.47
C ARG A 130 -13.89 3.33 -11.08
N PRO A 131 -13.43 4.54 -10.71
CA PRO A 131 -12.96 4.78 -9.37
C PRO A 131 -14.04 4.48 -8.33
N VAL A 132 -13.66 3.76 -7.27
CA VAL A 132 -14.48 3.48 -6.11
C VAL A 132 -14.15 4.50 -5.04
N VAL A 133 -15.08 5.42 -4.77
CA VAL A 133 -14.86 6.47 -3.76
C VAL A 133 -14.95 5.88 -2.36
N ALA A 134 -13.90 6.09 -1.56
CA ALA A 134 -13.85 5.73 -0.15
C ALA A 134 -14.93 6.49 0.68
N PRO A 135 -15.88 5.80 1.34
CA PRO A 135 -16.93 6.45 2.09
C PRO A 135 -16.38 7.13 3.36
N PRO A 136 -16.91 8.32 3.74
CA PRO A 136 -16.52 8.97 4.98
C PRO A 136 -17.11 8.22 6.19
N LEU A 137 -16.34 8.16 7.27
CA LEU A 137 -16.80 7.55 8.52
C LEU A 137 -17.67 8.51 9.33
N SER A 138 -18.66 7.96 10.01
CA SER A 138 -19.53 8.69 10.95
C SER A 138 -18.87 8.79 12.32
N ALA A 139 -19.36 9.71 13.17
CA ALA A 139 -18.92 9.82 14.56
C ALA A 139 -19.25 8.57 15.41
N GLU A 140 -20.26 7.80 14.98
CA GLU A 140 -20.72 6.56 15.60
C GLU A 140 -19.87 5.36 15.19
N TRP A 141 -18.95 5.52 14.23
CA TRP A 141 -18.00 4.49 13.87
C TRP A 141 -17.02 4.28 15.02
N GLU A 142 -17.19 3.18 15.75
CA GLU A 142 -16.17 2.70 16.67
C GLU A 142 -15.03 2.12 15.84
N VAL A 143 -13.89 2.82 15.83
CA VAL A 143 -12.64 2.22 15.35
C VAL A 143 -12.33 1.09 16.31
N ALA A 144 -12.71 -0.14 15.98
CA ALA A 144 -12.22 -1.30 16.68
C ALA A 144 -10.69 -1.23 16.63
N ALA A 145 -10.03 -1.50 17.76
CA ALA A 145 -8.58 -1.41 17.86
C ALA A 145 -7.85 -2.28 16.81
N GLU A 146 -8.53 -3.14 16.07
CA GLU A 146 -7.99 -4.09 15.11
C GLU A 146 -8.27 -3.73 13.62
N GLU A 147 -9.02 -2.66 13.33
CA GLU A 147 -9.34 -2.29 11.93
C GLU A 147 -8.31 -1.33 11.32
N SER A 148 -7.38 -1.91 10.55
CA SER A 148 -6.35 -1.23 9.73
C SER A 148 -6.81 -1.11 8.28
N ALA A 149 -7.94 -0.43 8.05
CA ALA A 149 -8.41 -0.09 6.70
C ALA A 149 -8.94 1.35 6.70
N LEU A 150 -8.06 2.31 6.99
CA LEU A 150 -8.43 3.71 7.22
C LEU A 150 -7.54 4.69 6.46
N VAL A 151 -8.17 5.69 5.86
CA VAL A 151 -7.50 6.84 5.27
C VAL A 151 -7.76 8.07 6.11
N VAL A 152 -6.70 8.72 6.59
CA VAL A 152 -6.79 10.00 7.29
C VAL A 152 -6.69 11.16 6.30
N VAL A 153 -7.70 12.03 6.29
CA VAL A 153 -7.72 13.22 5.42
C VAL A 153 -7.77 14.48 6.27
N THR A 154 -6.73 15.31 6.18
CA THR A 154 -6.68 16.60 6.86
C THR A 154 -6.85 17.75 5.88
N VAL A 155 -7.57 18.78 6.30
CA VAL A 155 -7.79 19.99 5.49
C VAL A 155 -7.33 21.19 6.30
N GLY A 156 -6.40 21.96 5.74
CA GLY A 156 -5.94 23.24 6.28
C GLY A 156 -7.07 24.27 6.35
N PRO A 157 -6.85 25.39 7.05
CA PRO A 157 -7.84 26.46 7.16
C PRO A 157 -8.19 27.04 5.77
N SER A 158 -9.40 27.57 5.62
CA SER A 158 -9.81 28.27 4.39
C SER A 158 -10.57 29.56 4.70
N ARG A 159 -10.01 30.70 4.30
CA ARG A 159 -10.68 32.02 4.37
C ARG A 159 -11.95 32.13 3.53
N SER A 160 -12.13 31.29 2.51
CA SER A 160 -13.26 31.35 1.58
C SER A 160 -14.47 30.56 2.06
N ARG A 161 -14.36 29.78 3.14
CA ARG A 161 -15.43 28.93 3.66
C ARG A 161 -15.86 29.40 5.05
N SER A 162 -17.10 29.08 5.42
CA SER A 162 -17.71 29.43 6.71
C SER A 162 -16.90 28.94 7.94
N ARG A 163 -16.06 27.93 7.76
CA ARG A 163 -15.16 27.38 8.78
C ARG A 163 -13.71 27.79 8.51
N SER A 164 -13.14 28.59 9.40
CA SER A 164 -11.74 29.03 9.36
C SER A 164 -10.76 28.07 10.07
N SER A 165 -11.26 26.97 10.65
CA SER A 165 -10.43 25.99 11.34
C SER A 165 -9.99 24.86 10.41
N SER A 166 -8.83 24.27 10.73
CA SER A 166 -8.42 23.01 10.12
C SER A 166 -9.36 21.87 10.54
N ARG A 167 -9.42 20.82 9.71
CA ARG A 167 -10.36 19.70 9.85
C ARG A 167 -9.63 18.37 9.74
N CYS A 168 -10.14 17.35 10.42
CA CYS A 168 -9.66 15.98 10.33
C CYS A 168 -10.82 15.05 10.00
N HIS A 169 -10.73 14.33 8.89
CA HIS A 169 -11.73 13.39 8.41
C HIS A 169 -11.13 11.99 8.32
N LEU A 170 -11.97 10.96 8.49
CA LEU A 170 -11.60 9.57 8.26
C LEU A 170 -12.46 9.00 7.14
N LEU A 171 -11.83 8.26 6.23
CA LEU A 171 -12.50 7.48 5.19
C LEU A 171 -12.15 6.00 5.36
N ALA A 172 -13.05 5.10 4.94
CA ALA A 172 -12.74 3.67 4.89
C ALA A 172 -11.79 3.37 3.73
N ASP A 173 -10.71 2.63 3.97
CA ASP A 173 -9.74 2.20 2.95
C ASP A 173 -10.21 0.94 2.22
N ILE A 174 -11.42 1.02 1.65
CA ILE A 174 -12.06 -0.04 0.87
C ILE A 174 -12.27 0.38 -0.60
N GLY A 175 -11.85 1.59 -0.94
CA GLY A 175 -11.94 2.19 -2.27
C GLY A 175 -10.58 2.69 -2.73
N ASP A 176 -10.57 3.47 -3.79
CA ASP A 176 -9.37 4.13 -4.26
C ASP A 176 -8.91 5.20 -3.28
N HIS A 177 -7.59 5.43 -3.28
CA HIS A 177 -7.00 6.50 -2.51
C HIS A 177 -7.64 7.86 -2.88
N PRO A 178 -8.08 8.68 -1.89
CA PRO A 178 -8.85 9.91 -2.14
C PRO A 178 -8.07 10.97 -2.94
N ALA A 179 -6.75 10.86 -3.04
CA ALA A 179 -5.95 11.69 -3.94
C ALA A 179 -6.35 11.55 -5.42
N THR A 180 -7.02 10.47 -5.82
CA THR A 180 -7.48 10.25 -7.20
C THR A 180 -8.76 11.03 -7.55
N GLU A 181 -9.52 11.52 -6.56
CA GLU A 181 -10.81 12.21 -6.75
C GLU A 181 -10.67 13.64 -7.30
N GLY A 182 -9.48 14.24 -7.17
CA GLY A 182 -9.28 15.64 -7.53
C GLY A 182 -10.00 16.63 -6.58
N PRO A 183 -10.12 17.91 -6.97
CA PRO A 183 -10.72 18.96 -6.13
C PRO A 183 -12.17 18.72 -5.68
N ALA A 184 -12.90 17.81 -6.34
CA ALA A 184 -14.26 17.42 -5.95
C ALA A 184 -14.31 16.84 -4.52
N LEU A 185 -13.20 16.24 -4.05
CA LEU A 185 -13.08 15.76 -2.68
C LEU A 185 -13.36 16.85 -1.64
N LEU A 186 -12.92 18.09 -1.87
CA LEU A 186 -13.15 19.19 -0.93
C LEU A 186 -14.64 19.52 -0.73
N GLN A 187 -15.48 19.28 -1.73
CA GLN A 187 -16.93 19.43 -1.63
C GLN A 187 -17.53 18.24 -0.86
N ARG A 188 -17.05 17.02 -1.12
CA ARG A 188 -17.50 15.81 -0.42
C ARG A 188 -17.23 15.89 1.09
N LEU A 189 -16.06 16.42 1.46
CA LEU A 189 -15.67 16.59 2.87
C LEU A 189 -16.46 17.68 3.62
N ASP A 190 -17.17 18.58 2.94
CA ASP A 190 -17.95 19.62 3.62
C ASP A 190 -19.15 19.07 4.39
N GLY A 191 -19.70 17.92 3.95
CA GLY A 191 -20.75 17.19 4.66
C GLY A 191 -20.24 16.04 5.53
N ALA A 192 -18.93 15.76 5.53
CA ALA A 192 -18.35 14.66 6.28
C ALA A 192 -18.11 15.02 7.75
N THR A 193 -18.06 13.99 8.61
CA THR A 193 -17.70 14.14 10.03
C THR A 193 -16.31 14.78 10.14
N ASP A 194 -16.23 15.88 10.87
CA ASP A 194 -14.96 16.48 11.27
C ASP A 194 -14.66 16.04 12.70
N PHE A 195 -13.60 15.24 12.85
CA PHE A 195 -13.16 14.71 14.12
C PHE A 195 -12.26 15.67 14.90
N SER A 196 -11.85 16.81 14.31
CA SER A 196 -10.90 17.80 14.86
C SER A 196 -9.49 17.26 15.11
N HIS A 197 -9.36 16.13 15.82
CA HIS A 197 -8.12 15.39 16.05
C HIS A 197 -8.41 13.88 16.09
N ARG A 198 -7.51 13.07 15.53
CA ARG A 198 -7.54 11.61 15.71
C ARG A 198 -6.16 10.99 15.89
N GLU A 199 -6.05 10.11 16.88
CA GLU A 199 -4.99 9.12 16.93
C GLU A 199 -5.52 7.84 16.29
N VAL A 200 -4.90 7.39 15.19
CA VAL A 200 -5.37 6.22 14.44
C VAL A 200 -4.26 5.58 13.63
N ALA A 201 -4.27 4.25 13.58
CA ALA A 201 -3.41 3.47 12.69
C ALA A 201 -4.01 3.50 11.28
N ALA A 202 -3.72 4.56 10.53
CA ALA A 202 -4.16 4.70 9.15
C ALA A 202 -3.18 4.05 8.17
N ASP A 203 -3.70 3.44 7.11
CA ASP A 203 -2.90 2.78 6.05
C ASP A 203 -2.54 3.77 4.95
N ALA A 204 -3.26 4.88 4.88
CA ALA A 204 -2.99 5.95 3.96
C ALA A 204 -3.40 7.32 4.51
N GLY A 205 -2.96 8.37 3.83
CA GLY A 205 -3.40 9.70 4.20
C GLY A 205 -3.16 10.79 3.17
N LEU A 206 -3.90 11.87 3.37
CA LEU A 206 -3.97 13.01 2.48
C LEU A 206 -4.06 14.30 3.29
N HIS A 207 -3.19 15.26 2.99
CA HIS A 207 -3.32 16.64 3.44
C HIS A 207 -3.70 17.55 2.29
N LEU A 208 -4.70 18.40 2.50
CA LEU A 208 -5.17 19.42 1.56
C LEU A 208 -5.00 20.81 2.18
N ASP A 209 -4.31 21.71 1.50
CA ASP A 209 -4.29 23.15 1.82
C ASP A 209 -4.96 23.92 0.67
N PRO A 210 -6.26 24.27 0.80
CA PRO A 210 -6.98 25.01 -0.22
C PRO A 210 -6.47 26.44 -0.46
N GLU A 211 -5.85 27.08 0.54
CA GLU A 211 -5.33 28.45 0.38
C GLU A 211 -4.07 28.46 -0.47
N ARG A 212 -3.16 27.52 -0.22
CA ARG A 212 -1.92 27.36 -1.00
C ARG A 212 -2.10 26.52 -2.25
N ARG A 213 -3.23 25.83 -2.37
CA ARG A 213 -3.49 24.79 -3.39
C ARG A 213 -2.38 23.75 -3.41
N THR A 214 -2.03 23.26 -2.22
CA THR A 214 -1.04 22.18 -2.08
C THR A 214 -1.71 20.93 -1.56
N LEU A 215 -1.29 19.79 -2.09
CA LEU A 215 -1.74 18.47 -1.69
C LEU A 215 -0.52 17.62 -1.35
N GLY A 216 -0.57 16.89 -0.24
CA GLY A 216 0.41 15.87 0.09
C GLY A 216 -0.27 14.54 0.38
N TRP A 217 0.26 13.43 -0.11
CA TRP A 217 -0.36 12.12 0.08
C TRP A 217 0.66 10.99 0.27
N TRP A 218 0.26 9.97 1.01
CA TRP A 218 1.03 8.75 1.28
C TRP A 218 0.10 7.54 1.37
N THR A 219 0.64 6.34 1.13
CA THR A 219 -0.07 5.06 1.33
C THR A 219 0.93 3.95 1.65
N LEU A 220 0.52 3.00 2.50
CA LEU A 220 1.27 1.78 2.81
C LEU A 220 0.89 0.61 1.89
N THR A 221 -0.23 0.73 1.18
CA THR A 221 -0.67 -0.19 0.14
C THR A 221 -0.08 0.20 -1.22
N ASN A 222 -0.58 -0.37 -2.32
CA ASN A 222 -0.26 0.09 -3.66
C ASN A 222 -1.32 1.08 -4.18
N LEU A 223 -0.89 2.06 -4.97
CA LEU A 223 -1.78 2.94 -5.73
C LEU A 223 -1.46 2.79 -7.22
N PRO A 224 -2.37 2.22 -8.02
CA PRO A 224 -2.21 2.18 -9.47
C PRO A 224 -2.10 3.57 -10.09
N ASP A 225 -1.11 3.75 -10.97
CA ASP A 225 -0.85 4.97 -11.73
C ASP A 225 -0.71 6.23 -10.84
N PRO A 226 0.23 6.23 -9.88
CA PRO A 226 0.38 7.32 -8.94
C PRO A 226 0.85 8.60 -9.65
N ASP A 227 1.43 8.49 -10.84
CA ASP A 227 1.89 9.60 -11.69
C ASP A 227 0.72 10.35 -12.35
N ALA A 228 -0.48 9.75 -12.41
CA ALA A 228 -1.69 10.44 -12.87
C ALA A 228 -2.28 11.41 -11.82
N VAL A 229 -1.91 11.28 -10.53
CA VAL A 229 -2.49 12.09 -9.43
C VAL A 229 -2.34 13.59 -9.66
N PRO A 230 -1.17 14.16 -10.05
CA PRO A 230 -1.05 15.58 -10.34
C PRO A 230 -2.03 16.09 -11.40
N ALA A 231 -2.30 15.31 -12.46
CA ALA A 231 -3.24 15.69 -13.50
C ALA A 231 -4.71 15.75 -13.02
N ARG A 232 -5.04 15.03 -11.94
CA ARG A 232 -6.36 15.09 -11.29
C ARG A 232 -6.58 16.35 -10.46
N TRP A 233 -5.52 17.09 -10.15
CA TRP A 233 -5.55 18.30 -9.33
C TRP A 233 -5.06 19.54 -10.10
N PRO A 234 -5.82 19.99 -11.12
CA PRO A 234 -5.40 21.11 -11.96
C PRO A 234 -5.20 22.40 -11.13
N GLY A 235 -4.04 23.02 -11.28
CA GLY A 235 -3.68 24.24 -10.56
C GLY A 235 -3.28 24.04 -9.10
N TRP A 236 -3.07 22.80 -8.66
CA TRP A 236 -2.50 22.48 -7.36
C TRP A 236 -1.06 21.99 -7.51
N THR A 237 -0.26 22.19 -6.46
CA THR A 237 1.03 21.52 -6.31
C THR A 237 0.81 20.21 -5.55
N VAL A 238 1.15 19.08 -6.19
CA VAL A 238 0.99 17.74 -5.61
C VAL A 238 2.34 17.22 -5.15
N HIS A 239 2.41 16.83 -3.87
CA HIS A 239 3.55 16.18 -3.25
C HIS A 239 3.21 14.72 -2.97
N ARG A 240 4.00 13.81 -3.56
CA ARG A 240 4.00 12.41 -3.17
C ARG A 240 4.93 12.24 -1.96
N TRP A 241 4.42 11.63 -0.90
CA TRP A 241 5.15 11.29 0.31
C TRP A 241 5.41 9.78 0.43
N ASP A 242 5.05 8.99 -0.58
CA ASP A 242 5.26 7.54 -0.65
C ASP A 242 4.69 6.83 0.58
N ASP A 243 5.50 6.11 1.36
CA ASP A 243 5.11 5.43 2.59
C ASP A 243 5.59 6.16 3.86
N ASP A 244 5.71 7.50 3.80
CA ASP A 244 6.21 8.37 4.87
C ASP A 244 5.08 9.19 5.55
N PRO A 245 4.33 8.61 6.51
CA PRO A 245 3.31 9.34 7.24
C PRO A 245 3.89 10.46 8.13
N ALA A 246 5.20 10.47 8.41
CA ALA A 246 5.83 11.53 9.20
C ALA A 246 5.76 12.89 8.49
N ARG A 247 5.76 12.90 7.15
CA ARG A 247 5.51 14.13 6.37
C ARG A 247 4.10 14.67 6.55
N HIS A 248 3.11 13.80 6.70
CA HIS A 248 1.74 14.21 7.00
C HIS A 248 1.66 14.85 8.40
N LEU A 249 2.23 14.18 9.40
CA LEU A 249 2.29 14.68 10.78
C LEU A 249 3.00 16.05 10.87
N ALA A 250 4.11 16.22 10.13
CA ALA A 250 4.85 17.48 10.07
C ALA A 250 4.06 18.60 9.37
N ALA A 251 3.25 18.27 8.36
CA ALA A 251 2.44 19.25 7.64
C ALA A 251 1.27 19.79 8.48
N VAL A 252 0.72 18.98 9.38
CA VAL A 252 -0.44 19.33 10.23
C VAL A 252 -0.28 18.94 11.71
N PRO A 253 0.61 19.63 12.45
CA PRO A 253 0.80 19.32 13.86
C PRO A 253 -0.51 19.42 14.66
N GLY A 254 -0.86 18.35 15.37
CA GLY A 254 -2.00 18.32 16.31
C GLY A 254 -3.37 17.99 15.71
N LEU A 255 -3.47 17.67 14.41
CA LEU A 255 -4.73 17.17 13.81
C LEU A 255 -4.79 15.64 13.71
N PHE A 256 -3.63 14.99 13.68
CA PHE A 256 -3.51 13.55 13.53
C PHE A 256 -2.28 13.06 14.28
N ALA A 257 -2.38 11.85 14.83
CA ALA A 257 -1.28 11.12 15.44
C ALA A 257 -1.34 9.63 15.05
N LEU A 258 -0.18 8.99 14.96
CA LEU A 258 -0.09 7.54 14.87
C LEU A 258 0.00 6.96 16.29
N PRO A 259 -0.64 5.81 16.57
CA PRO A 259 -0.46 5.10 17.83
C PRO A 259 1.02 4.74 18.06
N GLU A 260 1.43 4.73 19.33
CA GLU A 260 2.76 4.24 19.70
C GLU A 260 2.87 2.73 19.42
N VAL A 261 4.01 2.33 18.84
CA VAL A 261 4.29 0.94 18.48
C VAL A 261 5.50 0.46 19.26
N ASP A 262 5.31 -0.56 20.10
CA ASP A 262 6.44 -1.27 20.74
C ASP A 262 7.15 -2.16 19.70
N PRO A 263 8.44 -1.89 19.36
CA PRO A 263 9.13 -2.62 18.30
C PRO A 263 9.30 -4.11 18.59
N GLY A 264 9.46 -4.48 19.87
CA GLY A 264 9.61 -5.88 20.29
C GLY A 264 8.32 -6.69 20.11
N ALA A 265 7.20 -6.11 20.52
CA ALA A 265 5.87 -6.67 20.38
C ALA A 265 5.46 -6.77 18.91
N ALA A 266 5.72 -5.72 18.10
CA ALA A 266 5.45 -5.72 16.67
C ALA A 266 6.25 -6.83 15.96
N ARG A 267 7.56 -6.95 16.25
CA ARG A 267 8.40 -8.03 15.72
C ARG A 267 7.87 -9.41 16.12
N ALA A 268 7.53 -9.60 17.40
CA ALA A 268 7.00 -10.87 17.87
C ALA A 268 5.64 -11.21 17.23
N ALA A 269 4.80 -10.21 16.96
CA ALA A 269 3.52 -10.39 16.27
C ALA A 269 3.72 -10.86 14.82
N VAL A 270 4.65 -10.25 14.08
CA VAL A 270 4.97 -10.67 12.70
C VAL A 270 5.47 -12.12 12.67
N LEU A 271 6.38 -12.49 13.58
CA LEU A 271 6.91 -13.86 13.65
C LEU A 271 5.81 -14.88 13.97
N ARG A 272 4.94 -14.59 14.94
CA ARG A 272 3.77 -15.44 15.24
C ARG A 272 2.83 -15.56 14.05
N ALA A 273 2.60 -14.47 13.31
CA ALA A 273 1.78 -14.50 12.11
C ALA A 273 2.41 -15.40 11.03
N ALA A 274 3.74 -15.34 10.85
CA ALA A 274 4.46 -16.21 9.92
C ALA A 274 4.37 -17.69 10.31
N GLU A 275 4.52 -18.02 11.59
CA GLU A 275 4.35 -19.38 12.12
C GLU A 275 2.93 -19.92 11.86
N ASN A 276 1.91 -19.11 12.16
CA ASN A 276 0.51 -19.45 11.90
C ASN A 276 0.24 -19.65 10.40
N ASP A 277 0.81 -18.81 9.55
CA ASP A 277 0.65 -18.93 8.10
C ASP A 277 1.27 -20.23 7.57
N ASN A 278 2.49 -20.55 8.03
CA ASN A 278 3.17 -21.79 7.68
C ASN A 278 2.37 -23.03 8.12
N ALA A 279 1.81 -23.02 9.33
CA ALA A 279 0.94 -24.09 9.81
C ALA A 279 -0.32 -24.26 8.96
N ARG A 280 -0.96 -23.15 8.55
CA ARG A 280 -2.13 -23.17 7.67
C ARG A 280 -1.80 -23.73 6.28
N ARG A 281 -0.63 -23.44 5.72
CA ARG A 281 -0.20 -23.97 4.42
C ARG A 281 0.13 -25.45 4.48
N ALA A 282 0.79 -25.92 5.55
CA ALA A 282 1.10 -27.34 5.75
C ALA A 282 -0.16 -28.21 5.89
N GLY A 283 -1.25 -27.68 6.43
CA GLY A 283 -2.54 -28.40 6.52
C GLY A 283 -3.36 -28.44 5.22
N ARG A 284 -2.92 -27.76 4.16
CA ARG A 284 -3.60 -27.71 2.86
C ARG A 284 -2.94 -28.59 1.78
N SER A 285 -1.77 -29.17 2.05
CA SER A 285 -1.07 -30.12 1.18
C SER A 285 -1.50 -31.55 1.44
#